data_AF-A0A094GCS4-F1
#
_entry.id   AF-A0A094GCS4-F1
#
_cell.length_a   1.000
_cell.length_b   1.000
_cell.length_c   1.000
_cell.angle_alpha   90.00
_cell.angle_beta   90.00
_cell.angle_gamma   90.00
#
_symmetry.space_group_name_H-M   'P 1'
#
loop_
_entity.id
_entity.type
_entity.pdbx_description
1 polymer ?
#
loop_
_entity_poly.entity_id
_entity_poly.type
_entity_poly.pdbx_seq_one_letter_code
_entity_poly.pdbx_strand_id
1 'polypeptide(L)'
;MADPEKYWPGGIPPHVRCHDNPVLGITAFKEEVKGWQLFLEENSTPRASGNQEQISKVTRRRQLVEEWATMSQDSRDSYQERAPLRASDGWFPAGLASTDQNIQHSDYFSLIIPEPISPRNWALWTKIRLMLYHFDGPHGTLSGDTSTAIVRPNRDGPNPVTVEGFNAWKYVEPAVFEHMTMTSTGTVVFHYWGSGVFFADQEALDTGRLLLCDFYNNGSLRASGRVWPMFTEDLFNFIVGLGKPAYSHIEEDGWIHEEEAQEPGDMEKPILEILETKAEFFDVDGRGAELWRQDIESYAPGYLEMEEAGGGMAVDYDHANFRED
;
A
#
# COMPACT_ATOMS: atom_id res chain seq x y z
N MET A 1 -5.61 13.74 -18.51
CA MET A 1 -4.43 14.45 -17.94
C MET A 1 -4.23 13.85 -16.56
N ALA A 2 -3.01 13.49 -16.15
CA ALA A 2 -2.80 12.96 -14.80
C ALA A 2 -3.24 14.03 -13.78
N ASP A 3 -3.94 13.62 -12.72
CA ASP A 3 -4.41 14.53 -11.67
C ASP A 3 -3.20 15.20 -11.01
N PRO A 4 -2.95 16.50 -11.22
CA PRO A 4 -1.73 17.16 -10.75
C PRO A 4 -1.68 17.25 -9.22
N GLU A 5 -2.80 17.08 -8.52
CA GLU A 5 -2.82 17.04 -7.05
C GLU A 5 -2.34 15.68 -6.50
N LYS A 6 -2.36 14.62 -7.32
CA LYS A 6 -1.92 13.26 -6.91
C LYS A 6 -0.63 12.81 -7.57
N TYR A 7 -0.43 13.22 -8.82
CA TYR A 7 0.65 12.76 -9.67
C TYR A 7 1.60 13.88 -10.05
N TRP A 8 2.88 13.56 -10.11
CA TRP A 8 3.90 14.44 -10.64
C TRP A 8 3.70 14.58 -12.15
N PRO A 9 3.68 15.81 -12.70
CA PRO A 9 3.64 16.00 -14.14
C PRO A 9 4.87 15.36 -14.80
N GLY A 10 4.69 14.33 -15.64
CA GLY A 10 5.80 13.59 -16.26
C GLY A 10 6.43 12.50 -15.40
N GLY A 11 5.83 12.16 -14.25
CA GLY A 11 6.36 11.18 -13.30
C GLY A 11 7.41 11.76 -12.34
N ILE A 12 7.80 10.99 -11.33
CA ILE A 12 8.82 11.40 -10.36
C ILE A 12 10.14 11.69 -11.10
N PRO A 13 10.73 12.89 -10.92
CA PRO A 13 11.98 13.23 -11.58
C PRO A 13 13.11 12.25 -11.21
N PRO A 14 13.97 11.82 -12.16
CA PRO A 14 14.99 10.80 -11.89
C PRO A 14 16.02 11.15 -10.81
N HIS A 15 16.19 12.44 -10.51
CA HIS A 15 17.08 12.90 -9.44
C HIS A 15 16.44 12.80 -8.04
N VAL A 16 15.11 12.68 -7.96
CA VAL A 16 14.38 12.36 -6.73
C VAL A 16 14.34 10.83 -6.61
N ARG A 17 15.30 10.28 -5.88
CA ARG A 17 15.45 8.83 -5.70
C ARG A 17 15.38 8.44 -4.24
N CYS A 18 14.89 7.23 -3.98
CA CYS A 18 14.99 6.62 -2.65
C CYS A 18 16.45 6.37 -2.28
N HIS A 19 16.74 6.35 -0.98
CA HIS A 19 18.09 6.13 -0.48
C HIS A 19 18.60 4.72 -0.85
N ASP A 20 19.90 4.59 -1.13
CA ASP A 20 20.44 3.32 -1.62
C ASP A 20 20.42 2.23 -0.53
N ASN A 21 20.55 2.60 0.74
CA ASN A 21 20.58 1.69 1.89
C ASN A 21 19.54 2.07 2.94
N PRO A 22 19.06 1.13 3.76
CA PRO A 22 18.23 1.45 4.91
C PRO A 22 19.01 2.22 5.97
N VAL A 23 18.37 3.22 6.59
CA VAL A 23 18.93 3.98 7.72
C VAL A 23 18.36 3.40 9.01
N LEU A 24 19.10 2.48 9.63
CA LEU A 24 18.60 1.72 10.77
C LEU A 24 18.87 2.43 12.11
N GLY A 25 17.88 2.39 13.00
CA GLY A 25 17.96 2.94 14.35
C GLY A 25 17.50 4.39 14.44
N ILE A 26 16.65 4.68 15.44
CA ILE A 26 15.98 5.99 15.56
C ILE A 26 16.95 7.16 15.71
N THR A 27 18.07 6.97 16.40
CA THR A 27 19.08 8.03 16.58
C THR A 27 19.80 8.34 15.28
N ALA A 28 20.24 7.31 14.55
CA ALA A 28 20.89 7.49 13.24
C ALA A 28 19.92 8.12 12.24
N PHE A 29 18.66 7.69 12.25
CA PHE A 29 17.62 8.26 11.40
C PHE A 29 17.37 9.74 11.70
N LYS A 30 17.22 10.11 12.97
CA LYS A 30 17.05 11.52 13.39
C LYS A 30 18.24 12.39 13.00
N GLU A 31 19.45 11.86 13.16
CA GLU A 31 20.65 12.54 12.68
C GLU A 31 20.56 12.72 11.16
N GLU A 32 20.27 11.68 10.39
CA GLU A 32 20.28 11.71 8.93
C GLU A 32 19.33 12.74 8.30
N VAL A 33 18.20 13.04 8.97
CA VAL A 33 17.11 13.84 8.39
C VAL A 33 17.02 15.27 8.94
N LYS A 34 17.79 15.63 9.98
CA LYS A 34 17.64 16.94 10.65
C LYS A 34 17.94 18.14 9.74
N GLY A 35 18.86 18.01 8.79
CA GLY A 35 19.18 19.06 7.82
C GLY A 35 17.99 19.40 6.93
N TRP A 36 17.29 18.37 6.44
CA TRP A 36 16.06 18.53 5.67
C TRP A 36 14.96 19.24 6.47
N GLN A 37 14.78 18.87 7.74
CA GLN A 37 13.80 19.53 8.61
C GLN A 37 14.09 21.03 8.74
N LEU A 38 15.34 21.42 8.98
CA LEU A 38 15.70 22.84 9.03
C LEU A 38 15.49 23.53 7.68
N PHE A 39 15.85 22.88 6.58
CA PHE A 39 15.59 23.40 5.24
C PHE A 39 14.11 23.71 5.01
N LEU A 40 13.21 22.80 5.41
CA LEU A 40 11.77 23.02 5.33
C LEU A 40 11.32 24.21 6.19
N GLU A 41 11.86 24.35 7.40
CA GLU A 41 11.54 25.49 8.27
C GLU A 41 11.86 26.82 7.58
N GLU A 42 13.06 26.94 7.01
CA GLU A 42 13.55 28.17 6.39
C GLU A 42 12.91 28.45 5.02
N ASN A 43 12.44 27.42 4.30
CA ASN A 43 12.00 27.55 2.90
C ASN A 43 10.52 27.20 2.67
N SER A 44 9.74 26.90 3.71
CA SER A 44 8.32 26.51 3.54
C SER A 44 7.43 27.57 2.88
N THR A 45 7.75 28.86 3.09
CA THR A 45 7.00 29.96 2.48
C THR A 45 7.65 30.39 1.16
N PRO A 46 6.88 30.57 0.07
CA PRO A 46 7.42 31.06 -1.19
C PRO A 46 8.05 32.44 -0.99
N ARG A 47 9.27 32.65 -1.50
CA ARG A 47 9.87 33.99 -1.56
C ARG A 47 8.97 34.86 -2.44
N ALA A 48 8.44 35.95 -1.87
CA ALA A 48 7.52 36.86 -2.52
C ALA A 48 8.08 37.31 -3.88
N SER A 49 7.61 36.68 -4.95
CA SER A 49 7.92 37.01 -6.33
C SER A 49 6.61 37.51 -6.95
N GLY A 50 6.69 38.67 -7.59
CA GLY A 50 5.58 39.60 -7.85
C GLY A 50 4.50 39.17 -8.85
N ASN A 51 4.24 37.87 -9.00
CA ASN A 51 3.08 37.30 -9.70
C ASN A 51 2.69 36.00 -8.96
N GLN A 52 1.99 36.13 -7.84
CA GLN A 52 1.48 34.96 -7.11
C GLN A 52 0.23 34.43 -7.82
N GLU A 53 0.44 33.62 -8.86
CA GLU A 53 -0.46 32.46 -9.00
C GLU A 53 -0.31 31.65 -7.71
N GLN A 54 -1.43 31.35 -7.06
CA GLN A 54 -1.47 30.59 -5.81
C GLN A 54 -0.93 29.17 -6.09
N ILE A 55 0.38 28.97 -5.96
CA ILE A 55 1.02 27.66 -6.14
C ILE A 55 0.32 26.68 -5.18
N SER A 56 -0.18 25.55 -5.71
CA SER A 56 -0.85 24.56 -4.86
C SER A 56 0.13 24.01 -3.83
N LYS A 57 -0.37 23.60 -2.65
CA LYS A 57 0.48 23.05 -1.58
C LYS A 57 1.29 21.86 -2.06
N VAL A 58 0.68 20.97 -2.85
CA VAL A 58 1.34 19.81 -3.46
C VAL A 58 2.51 20.26 -4.34
N THR A 59 2.28 21.25 -5.19
CA THR A 59 3.33 21.81 -6.06
C THR A 59 4.48 22.38 -5.23
N ARG A 60 4.19 23.09 -4.13
CA ARG A 60 5.27 23.61 -3.26
C ARG A 60 6.08 22.50 -2.59
N ARG A 61 5.43 21.42 -2.14
CA ARG A 61 6.15 20.27 -1.53
C ARG A 61 7.07 19.60 -2.52
N ARG A 62 6.59 19.36 -3.76
CA ARG A 62 7.41 18.80 -4.84
C ARG A 62 8.61 19.68 -5.18
N GLN A 63 8.42 21.00 -5.26
CA GLN A 63 9.53 21.95 -5.45
C GLN A 63 10.57 21.83 -4.33
N LEU A 64 10.16 21.75 -3.06
CA LEU A 64 11.09 21.59 -1.93
C LEU A 64 11.88 20.29 -2.02
N VAL A 65 11.23 19.20 -2.44
CA VAL A 65 11.88 17.90 -2.68
C VAL A 65 12.92 18.02 -3.80
N GLU A 66 12.58 18.63 -4.94
CA GLU A 66 13.52 18.86 -6.05
C GLU A 66 14.68 19.77 -5.65
N GLU A 67 14.38 20.87 -4.96
CA GLU A 67 15.37 21.83 -4.46
C GLU A 67 16.40 21.13 -3.59
N TRP A 68 15.97 20.28 -2.65
CA TRP A 68 16.89 19.54 -1.77
C TRP A 68 17.64 18.40 -2.48
N ALA A 69 16.96 17.67 -3.38
CA ALA A 69 17.57 16.59 -4.15
C ALA A 69 18.69 17.09 -5.08
N THR A 70 18.50 18.26 -5.69
CA THR A 70 19.45 18.88 -6.64
C THR A 70 20.47 19.83 -5.97
N MET A 71 20.26 20.17 -4.70
CA MET A 71 21.18 20.99 -3.92
C MET A 71 22.58 20.37 -3.84
N SER A 72 23.61 21.22 -3.91
CA SER A 72 25.00 20.79 -3.70
C SER A 72 25.20 20.18 -2.31
N GLN A 73 26.09 19.20 -2.19
CA GLN A 73 26.37 18.55 -0.89
C GLN A 73 26.85 19.57 0.15
N ASP A 74 27.75 20.49 -0.21
CA ASP A 74 28.23 21.55 0.71
C ASP A 74 27.08 22.37 1.31
N SER A 75 26.03 22.64 0.53
CA SER A 75 24.87 23.38 1.01
C SER A 75 24.02 22.54 1.95
N ARG A 76 23.81 21.25 1.66
CA ARG A 76 23.10 20.32 2.54
C ARG A 76 23.86 20.08 3.85
N ASP A 77 25.18 19.93 3.78
CA ASP A 77 26.05 19.80 4.96
C ASP A 77 25.95 21.05 5.84
N SER A 78 25.89 22.24 5.21
CA SER A 78 25.67 23.49 5.92
C SER A 78 24.37 23.50 6.72
N TYR A 79 23.27 22.97 6.17
CA TYR A 79 22.02 22.76 6.90
C TYR A 79 22.16 21.70 8.00
N GLN A 80 22.82 20.59 7.68
CA GLN A 80 23.02 19.46 8.57
C GLN A 80 23.82 19.82 9.83
N GLU A 81 24.88 20.62 9.70
CA GLU A 81 25.74 21.05 10.81
C GLU A 81 25.01 21.97 11.80
N ARG A 82 24.17 22.89 11.29
CA ARG A 82 23.46 23.88 12.11
C ARG A 82 22.11 23.39 12.64
N ALA A 83 21.55 22.34 12.05
CA ALA A 83 20.23 21.84 12.39
C ALA A 83 20.20 21.23 13.81
N PRO A 84 19.25 21.64 14.66
CA PRO A 84 19.06 21.01 15.95
C PRO A 84 18.49 19.60 15.77
N LEU A 85 18.87 18.68 16.66
CA LEU A 85 18.15 17.42 16.79
C LEU A 85 16.75 17.68 17.33
N ARG A 86 15.74 17.29 16.56
CA ARG A 86 14.34 17.40 16.97
C ARG A 86 13.87 16.15 17.71
N ALA A 87 12.82 16.33 18.52
CA ALA A 87 12.17 15.23 19.23
C ALA A 87 11.46 14.25 18.29
N SER A 88 10.91 14.75 17.17
CA SER A 88 10.26 13.96 16.13
C SER A 88 11.13 13.93 14.88
N ASP A 89 11.32 12.73 14.32
CA ASP A 89 11.96 12.50 13.03
C ASP A 89 11.06 12.87 11.85
N GLY A 90 9.74 12.83 12.03
CA GLY A 90 8.73 13.27 11.04
C GLY A 90 8.29 14.72 11.18
N TRP A 91 9.11 15.60 11.76
CA TRP A 91 8.75 17.02 11.89
C TRP A 91 8.78 17.73 10.52
N PHE A 92 7.72 18.47 10.21
CA PHE A 92 7.66 19.41 9.10
C PHE A 92 6.72 20.59 9.44
N PRO A 93 6.82 21.73 8.72
CA PRO A 93 5.92 22.87 8.92
C PRO A 93 4.46 22.54 8.61
N ALA A 94 3.52 22.86 9.52
CA ALA A 94 2.09 22.53 9.37
C ALA A 94 1.44 23.04 8.07
N GLY A 95 1.96 24.11 7.48
CA GLY A 95 1.49 24.63 6.18
C GLY A 95 1.70 23.66 5.01
N LEU A 96 2.57 22.66 5.17
CA LEU A 96 2.92 21.63 4.19
C LEU A 96 2.20 20.29 4.43
N ALA A 97 1.25 20.25 5.36
CA ALA A 97 0.45 19.04 5.61
C ALA A 97 -0.35 18.62 4.36
N SER A 98 -0.46 17.32 4.16
CA SER A 98 -1.28 16.66 3.16
C SER A 98 -2.77 16.87 3.40
N THR A 99 -3.56 16.62 2.37
CA THR A 99 -5.03 16.63 2.43
C THR A 99 -5.54 15.35 1.76
N ASP A 100 -6.74 14.91 2.11
CA ASP A 100 -7.31 13.67 1.56
C ASP A 100 -7.41 13.68 0.02
N GLN A 101 -7.41 14.87 -0.58
CA GLN A 101 -7.43 15.05 -2.03
C GLN A 101 -6.09 14.71 -2.70
N ASN A 102 -4.96 14.86 -2.00
CA ASN A 102 -3.63 14.68 -2.56
C ASN A 102 -2.93 13.39 -2.13
N ILE A 103 -3.56 12.56 -1.31
CA ILE A 103 -3.02 11.26 -0.92
C ILE A 103 -3.45 10.21 -1.95
N GLN A 104 -2.54 9.27 -2.27
CA GLN A 104 -2.91 8.13 -3.08
C GLN A 104 -3.88 7.22 -2.33
N HIS A 105 -4.95 6.81 -3.00
CA HIS A 105 -5.88 5.86 -2.40
C HIS A 105 -5.24 4.47 -2.39
N SER A 106 -4.78 4.07 -1.22
CA SER A 106 -4.29 2.73 -0.94
C SER A 106 -4.82 2.29 0.40
N ASP A 107 -4.99 1.00 0.58
CA ASP A 107 -5.39 0.42 1.85
C ASP A 107 -4.52 -0.80 2.14
N TYR A 108 -4.78 -1.48 3.25
CA TYR A 108 -3.99 -2.62 3.72
C TYR A 108 -3.91 -3.74 2.67
N PHE A 109 -4.99 -3.92 1.89
CA PHE A 109 -5.03 -4.77 0.71
C PHE A 109 -5.06 -3.94 -0.56
N SER A 110 -3.99 -3.98 -1.35
CA SER A 110 -3.82 -3.17 -2.55
C SER A 110 -3.66 -4.04 -3.80
N LEU A 111 -4.55 -3.87 -4.78
CA LEU A 111 -4.44 -4.50 -6.09
C LEU A 111 -3.41 -3.75 -6.95
N ILE A 112 -2.34 -4.43 -7.38
CA ILE A 112 -1.22 -3.90 -8.17
C ILE A 112 -1.07 -4.67 -9.49
N ILE A 113 -1.95 -4.39 -10.44
CA ILE A 113 -1.99 -5.03 -11.76
C ILE A 113 -1.95 -4.00 -12.89
N PRO A 114 -1.65 -4.41 -14.15
CA PRO A 114 -1.66 -3.48 -15.27
C PRO A 114 -3.03 -2.81 -15.46
N GLU A 115 -3.03 -1.51 -15.69
CA GLU A 115 -4.21 -0.71 -16.04
C GLU A 115 -4.27 -0.46 -17.57
N PRO A 116 -5.46 -0.52 -18.20
CA PRO A 116 -6.76 -0.81 -17.62
C PRO A 116 -6.90 -2.28 -17.18
N ILE A 117 -7.62 -2.50 -16.07
CA ILE A 117 -7.89 -3.83 -15.54
C ILE A 117 -8.68 -4.63 -16.58
N SER A 118 -8.19 -5.83 -16.93
CA SER A 118 -8.91 -6.73 -17.84
C SER A 118 -10.17 -7.32 -17.17
N PRO A 119 -11.22 -7.66 -17.93
CA PRO A 119 -12.42 -8.30 -17.36
C PRO A 119 -12.11 -9.58 -16.58
N ARG A 120 -11.13 -10.36 -17.04
CA ARG A 120 -10.61 -11.53 -16.31
C ARG A 120 -10.07 -11.12 -14.95
N ASN A 121 -9.14 -10.17 -14.92
CA ASN A 121 -8.52 -9.75 -13.67
C ASN A 121 -9.53 -9.08 -12.72
N TRP A 122 -10.55 -8.41 -13.26
CA TRP A 122 -11.65 -7.88 -12.47
C TRP A 122 -12.41 -8.99 -11.74
N ALA A 123 -12.83 -10.05 -12.45
CA ALA A 123 -13.49 -11.21 -11.87
C ALA A 123 -12.61 -11.91 -10.81
N LEU A 124 -11.32 -12.12 -11.09
CA LEU A 124 -10.39 -12.75 -10.15
C LEU A 124 -10.21 -11.89 -8.89
N TRP A 125 -10.11 -10.57 -9.06
CA TRP A 125 -10.04 -9.64 -7.94
C TRP A 125 -11.32 -9.67 -7.11
N THR A 126 -12.50 -9.72 -7.73
CA THR A 126 -13.78 -9.89 -7.02
C THR A 126 -13.77 -11.10 -6.09
N LYS A 127 -13.25 -12.24 -6.55
CA LYS A 127 -13.13 -13.45 -5.72
C LYS A 127 -12.19 -13.26 -4.54
N ILE A 128 -11.01 -12.67 -4.77
CA ILE A 128 -10.06 -12.40 -3.69
C ILE A 128 -10.67 -11.48 -2.65
N ARG A 129 -11.38 -10.42 -3.08
CA ARG A 129 -12.11 -9.53 -2.16
C ARG A 129 -13.15 -10.27 -1.34
N LEU A 130 -13.93 -11.18 -1.96
CA LEU A 130 -14.88 -12.02 -1.24
C LEU A 130 -14.21 -12.92 -0.20
N MET A 131 -13.05 -13.49 -0.53
CA MET A 131 -12.29 -14.33 0.40
C MET A 131 -11.63 -13.54 1.55
N LEU A 132 -11.71 -12.20 1.55
CA LEU A 132 -11.34 -11.35 2.68
C LEU A 132 -12.51 -11.12 3.66
N TYR A 133 -13.66 -11.78 3.48
CA TYR A 133 -14.78 -11.77 4.42
C TYR A 133 -14.83 -13.03 5.28
N HIS A 134 -15.50 -12.91 6.43
CA HIS A 134 -15.77 -14.02 7.33
C HIS A 134 -16.75 -15.04 6.73
N PHE A 135 -16.40 -16.33 6.79
CA PHE A 135 -17.28 -17.44 6.40
C PHE A 135 -17.78 -18.25 7.61
N ASP A 136 -17.75 -17.68 8.81
CA ASP A 136 -18.30 -18.21 10.08
C ASP A 136 -19.55 -17.45 10.57
N GLY A 137 -19.96 -16.42 9.84
CA GLY A 137 -21.20 -15.67 10.00
C GLY A 137 -21.08 -14.31 9.30
N PRO A 138 -22.14 -13.49 9.20
CA PRO A 138 -22.14 -12.21 8.49
C PRO A 138 -21.45 -11.09 9.30
N HIS A 139 -20.23 -11.37 9.77
CA HIS A 139 -19.42 -10.55 10.67
C HIS A 139 -18.65 -9.43 9.96
N GLY A 140 -18.55 -9.49 8.63
CA GLY A 140 -17.87 -8.48 7.83
C GLY A 140 -16.51 -8.94 7.33
N THR A 141 -15.59 -8.01 7.10
CA THR A 141 -14.23 -8.32 6.63
C THR A 141 -13.34 -8.91 7.74
N LEU A 142 -12.37 -9.75 7.35
CA LEU A 142 -11.34 -10.35 8.20
C LEU A 142 -10.38 -9.32 8.84
N SER A 143 -10.49 -8.04 8.46
CA SER A 143 -9.61 -6.96 8.88
C SER A 143 -10.36 -5.76 9.48
N GLY A 144 -11.61 -5.96 9.91
CA GLY A 144 -12.46 -4.89 10.46
C GLY A 144 -12.83 -3.82 9.42
N ASP A 145 -12.71 -2.53 9.77
CA ASP A 145 -13.01 -1.40 8.87
C ASP A 145 -12.00 -1.22 7.70
N THR A 146 -11.01 -2.12 7.60
CA THR A 146 -9.94 -2.00 6.63
C THR A 146 -10.43 -2.41 5.24
N SER A 147 -10.31 -1.52 4.26
CA SER A 147 -10.86 -1.73 2.94
C SER A 147 -9.81 -2.26 1.95
N THR A 148 -10.25 -2.53 0.73
CA THR A 148 -9.40 -2.92 -0.38
C THR A 148 -9.24 -1.75 -1.33
N ALA A 149 -8.03 -1.51 -1.86
CA ALA A 149 -7.77 -0.44 -2.80
C ALA A 149 -7.28 -0.95 -4.16
N ILE A 150 -7.59 -0.19 -5.21
CA ILE A 150 -7.00 -0.37 -6.54
C ILE A 150 -5.92 0.67 -6.73
N VAL A 151 -4.69 0.21 -6.93
CA VAL A 151 -3.53 1.08 -7.19
C VAL A 151 -3.58 1.58 -8.62
N ARG A 152 -3.73 2.89 -8.78
CA ARG A 152 -3.75 3.54 -10.10
C ARG A 152 -2.38 4.16 -10.39
N PRO A 153 -1.63 3.68 -11.39
CA PRO A 153 -0.33 4.24 -11.72
C PRO A 153 -0.46 5.65 -12.30
N ASN A 154 0.61 6.44 -12.18
CA ASN A 154 0.77 7.62 -13.03
C ASN A 154 0.86 7.15 -14.48
N ARG A 155 0.18 7.85 -15.41
CA ARG A 155 0.27 7.58 -16.85
C ARG A 155 1.71 7.64 -17.38
N ASP A 156 2.53 8.50 -16.80
CA ASP A 156 3.93 8.69 -17.19
C ASP A 156 4.89 7.81 -16.37
N GLY A 157 4.37 7.03 -15.41
CA GLY A 157 5.13 6.12 -14.56
C GLY A 157 5.02 4.65 -14.97
N PRO A 158 5.60 3.74 -14.17
CA PRO A 158 5.45 2.30 -14.37
C PRO A 158 3.98 1.87 -14.30
N ASN A 159 3.57 0.98 -15.21
CA ASN A 159 2.27 0.35 -15.21
C ASN A 159 2.47 -1.16 -15.42
N PRO A 160 2.27 -1.99 -14.38
CA PRO A 160 1.76 -1.66 -13.05
C PRO A 160 2.77 -0.92 -12.16
N VAL A 161 2.29 -0.37 -11.05
CA VAL A 161 3.16 -0.03 -9.92
C VAL A 161 3.77 -1.33 -9.38
N THR A 162 5.10 -1.38 -9.25
CA THR A 162 5.79 -2.55 -8.68
C THR A 162 5.78 -2.51 -7.15
N VAL A 163 6.04 -3.65 -6.51
CA VAL A 163 6.16 -3.75 -5.05
C VAL A 163 7.21 -2.77 -4.52
N GLU A 164 8.40 -2.73 -5.13
CA GLU A 164 9.48 -1.82 -4.74
C GLU A 164 9.18 -0.35 -5.09
N GLY A 165 8.35 -0.11 -6.11
CA GLY A 165 7.91 1.22 -6.52
C GLY A 165 6.74 1.76 -5.69
N PHE A 166 6.10 0.91 -4.89
CA PHE A 166 4.84 1.24 -4.21
C PHE A 166 4.98 2.41 -3.23
N ASN A 167 6.02 2.43 -2.39
CA ASN A 167 6.22 3.54 -1.44
C ASN A 167 6.52 4.86 -2.14
N ALA A 168 7.24 4.83 -3.27
CA ALA A 168 7.48 6.01 -4.08
C ALA A 168 6.17 6.52 -4.71
N TRP A 169 5.39 5.62 -5.30
CA TRP A 169 4.05 5.95 -5.81
C TRP A 169 3.13 6.50 -4.71
N LYS A 170 3.10 5.89 -3.53
CA LYS A 170 2.19 6.23 -2.43
C LYS A 170 2.54 7.55 -1.74
N TYR A 171 3.83 7.82 -1.53
CA TYR A 171 4.27 8.92 -0.68
C TYR A 171 5.11 9.98 -1.40
N VAL A 172 5.93 9.61 -2.39
CA VAL A 172 6.83 10.54 -3.10
C VAL A 172 6.09 11.26 -4.21
N GLU A 173 5.32 10.53 -4.99
CA GLU A 173 4.50 11.08 -6.08
C GLU A 173 3.59 12.23 -5.58
N PRO A 174 2.84 12.10 -4.46
CA PRO A 174 2.09 13.21 -3.86
C PRO A 174 2.90 14.13 -2.92
N ALA A 175 4.16 13.80 -2.64
CA ALA A 175 5.03 14.47 -1.66
C ALA A 175 4.40 14.60 -0.25
N VAL A 176 4.06 13.46 0.36
CA VAL A 176 3.35 13.33 1.65
C VAL A 176 4.36 13.30 2.81
N PHE A 177 4.73 14.48 3.33
CA PHE A 177 5.77 14.63 4.36
C PHE A 177 5.42 13.97 5.70
N GLU A 178 4.18 13.59 5.92
CA GLU A 178 3.76 12.73 7.02
C GLU A 178 4.43 11.36 6.97
N HIS A 179 4.73 10.86 5.78
CA HIS A 179 5.26 9.50 5.58
C HIS A 179 6.62 9.47 4.89
N MET A 180 7.11 10.58 4.33
CA MET A 180 8.43 10.69 3.72
C MET A 180 9.26 11.86 4.26
N THR A 181 10.57 11.72 4.19
CA THR A 181 11.58 12.76 4.46
C THR A 181 12.78 12.55 3.54
N MET A 182 13.78 13.42 3.66
CA MET A 182 15.00 13.34 2.86
C MET A 182 16.24 13.30 3.74
N THR A 183 17.22 12.52 3.30
CA THR A 183 18.53 12.35 3.93
C THR A 183 19.43 13.58 3.73
N SER A 184 20.54 13.63 4.44
CA SER A 184 21.61 14.63 4.28
C SER A 184 22.24 14.61 2.88
N THR A 185 22.07 13.51 2.15
CA THR A 185 22.52 13.30 0.76
C THR A 185 21.43 13.56 -0.27
N GLY A 186 20.26 14.05 0.16
CA GLY A 186 19.14 14.45 -0.69
C GLY A 186 18.42 13.30 -1.39
N THR A 187 18.37 12.15 -0.75
CA THR A 187 17.56 11.00 -1.21
C THR A 187 16.39 10.77 -0.25
N VAL A 188 15.35 10.11 -0.71
CA VAL A 188 14.12 9.88 0.07
C VAL A 188 14.24 8.68 1.01
N VAL A 189 13.68 8.83 2.21
CA VAL A 189 13.38 7.75 3.18
C VAL A 189 11.98 7.95 3.80
N PHE A 190 11.43 6.92 4.42
CA PHE A 190 10.05 6.88 4.93
C PHE A 190 9.98 6.79 6.47
N HIS A 191 8.94 7.35 7.11
CA HIS A 191 8.79 7.44 8.58
C HIS A 191 8.13 6.23 9.25
N TYR A 192 7.45 5.38 8.47
CA TYR A 192 6.61 4.29 8.99
C TYR A 192 6.87 3.00 8.20
N TRP A 193 8.11 2.53 8.26
CA TRP A 193 8.58 1.39 7.45
C TRP A 193 8.22 0.02 8.03
N GLY A 194 7.68 -0.04 9.25
CA GLY A 194 7.39 -1.32 9.93
C GLY A 194 5.99 -1.89 9.71
N SER A 195 5.16 -1.29 8.85
CA SER A 195 3.80 -1.80 8.59
C SER A 195 3.80 -2.74 7.39
N GLY A 196 3.33 -3.98 7.60
CA GLY A 196 3.06 -4.91 6.52
C GLY A 196 1.98 -4.40 5.57
N VAL A 197 2.14 -4.68 4.27
CA VAL A 197 1.14 -4.37 3.24
C VAL A 197 0.85 -5.64 2.45
N PHE A 198 -0.42 -5.90 2.17
CA PHE A 198 -0.83 -6.99 1.29
C PHE A 198 -1.04 -6.50 -0.13
N PHE A 199 -0.44 -7.22 -1.08
CA PHE A 199 -0.63 -6.97 -2.49
C PHE A 199 -1.38 -8.11 -3.17
N ALA A 200 -2.37 -7.74 -3.98
CA ALA A 200 -2.88 -8.60 -5.04
C ALA A 200 -2.19 -8.21 -6.35
N ASP A 201 -1.12 -8.91 -6.70
CA ASP A 201 -0.47 -8.81 -8.01
C ASP A 201 -1.05 -9.84 -8.99
N GLN A 202 -0.48 -9.95 -10.19
CA GLN A 202 -0.96 -10.90 -11.18
C GLN A 202 -0.88 -12.36 -10.68
N GLU A 203 0.18 -12.72 -9.95
CA GLU A 203 0.32 -14.06 -9.37
C GLU A 203 -0.74 -14.32 -8.29
N ALA A 204 -1.09 -13.31 -7.48
CA ALA A 204 -2.18 -13.43 -6.53
C ALA A 204 -3.52 -13.68 -7.25
N LEU A 205 -3.78 -12.98 -8.35
CA LEU A 205 -5.00 -13.21 -9.15
C LEU A 205 -5.05 -14.61 -9.75
N ASP A 206 -3.90 -15.15 -10.16
CA ASP A 206 -3.84 -16.46 -10.81
C ASP A 206 -3.84 -17.62 -9.78
N THR A 207 -3.26 -17.42 -8.59
CA THR A 207 -3.04 -18.48 -7.59
C THR A 207 -3.90 -18.40 -6.33
N GLY A 208 -4.56 -17.25 -6.12
CA GLY A 208 -5.36 -16.96 -4.92
C GLY A 208 -4.55 -16.47 -3.72
N ARG A 209 -3.22 -16.33 -3.83
CA ARG A 209 -2.34 -16.01 -2.69
C ARG A 209 -1.84 -14.57 -2.74
N LEU A 210 -2.29 -13.77 -1.78
CA LEU A 210 -1.83 -12.41 -1.57
C LEU A 210 -0.34 -12.38 -1.19
N LEU A 211 0.36 -11.32 -1.57
CA LEU A 211 1.75 -11.09 -1.20
C LEU A 211 1.80 -10.13 0.00
N LEU A 212 2.09 -10.65 1.19
CA LEU A 212 2.45 -9.83 2.35
C LEU A 212 3.89 -9.34 2.17
N CYS A 213 4.10 -8.02 2.27
CA CYS A 213 5.41 -7.39 2.20
C CYS A 213 5.73 -6.58 3.45
N ASP A 214 6.98 -6.65 3.91
CA ASP A 214 7.59 -5.73 4.87
C ASP A 214 8.69 -4.94 4.17
N PHE A 215 8.82 -3.65 4.49
CA PHE A 215 9.73 -2.74 3.79
C PHE A 215 10.77 -2.15 4.73
N TYR A 216 11.93 -1.81 4.18
CA TYR A 216 12.84 -0.91 4.85
C TYR A 216 12.43 0.56 4.66
N ASN A 217 13.02 1.47 5.46
CA ASN A 217 12.74 2.91 5.35
C ASN A 217 13.28 3.56 4.09
N ASN A 218 14.06 2.88 3.27
CA ASN A 218 14.40 3.32 1.93
C ASN A 218 13.43 2.80 0.86
N GLY A 219 12.35 2.11 1.25
CA GLY A 219 11.36 1.53 0.34
C GLY A 219 11.75 0.19 -0.29
N SER A 220 12.96 -0.31 -0.03
CA SER A 220 13.35 -1.64 -0.49
C SER A 220 12.63 -2.74 0.29
N LEU A 221 12.37 -3.87 -0.37
CA LEU A 221 11.70 -5.02 0.25
C LEU A 221 12.62 -5.65 1.30
N ARG A 222 12.10 -5.82 2.51
CA ARG A 222 12.81 -6.51 3.61
C ARG A 222 12.50 -8.00 3.61
N ALA A 223 11.22 -8.34 3.57
CA ALA A 223 10.72 -9.69 3.57
C ALA A 223 9.39 -9.73 2.83
N SER A 224 9.06 -10.88 2.22
CA SER A 224 7.76 -11.11 1.61
C SER A 224 7.34 -12.57 1.72
N GLY A 225 6.04 -12.81 1.91
CA GLY A 225 5.44 -14.14 1.96
C GLY A 225 4.09 -14.18 1.25
N ARG A 226 3.75 -15.32 0.66
CA ARG A 226 2.45 -15.55 0.04
C ARG A 226 1.50 -16.16 1.06
N VAL A 227 0.25 -15.71 1.07
CA VAL A 227 -0.77 -16.22 1.98
C VAL A 227 -2.17 -16.10 1.38
N TRP A 228 -3.03 -17.07 1.68
CA TRP A 228 -4.43 -17.03 1.29
C TRP A 228 -5.21 -15.93 2.04
N PRO A 229 -6.14 -15.22 1.37
CA PRO A 229 -6.96 -14.17 1.98
C PRO A 229 -7.60 -14.55 3.32
N MET A 230 -8.13 -15.76 3.41
CA MET A 230 -8.77 -16.30 4.62
C MET A 230 -7.84 -16.46 5.83
N PHE A 231 -6.53 -16.47 5.65
CA PHE A 231 -5.54 -16.56 6.74
C PHE A 231 -4.95 -15.21 7.12
N THR A 232 -5.46 -14.11 6.53
CA THR A 232 -4.94 -12.77 6.79
C THR A 232 -5.45 -12.16 8.09
N GLU A 233 -6.52 -12.70 8.68
CA GLU A 233 -7.07 -12.21 9.95
C GLU A 233 -6.05 -12.30 11.09
N ASP A 234 -5.43 -13.48 11.27
CA ASP A 234 -4.41 -13.68 12.31
C ASP A 234 -3.23 -12.72 12.09
N LEU A 235 -2.74 -12.63 10.85
CA LEU A 235 -1.66 -11.73 10.48
C LEU A 235 -2.02 -10.27 10.75
N PHE A 236 -3.24 -9.85 10.41
CA PHE A 236 -3.76 -8.51 10.69
C PHE A 236 -3.80 -8.24 12.19
N ASN A 237 -4.34 -9.16 12.98
CA ASN A 237 -4.42 -9.05 14.44
C ASN A 237 -3.03 -8.94 15.09
N PHE A 238 -2.03 -9.68 14.58
CA PHE A 238 -0.66 -9.56 15.07
C PHE A 238 0.01 -8.24 14.64
N ILE A 239 -0.08 -7.89 13.35
CA ILE A 239 0.64 -6.75 12.78
C ILE A 239 0.01 -5.43 13.24
N VAL A 240 -1.30 -5.29 13.07
CA VAL A 240 -2.05 -4.07 13.37
C VAL A 240 -2.51 -4.06 14.82
N GLY A 241 -3.14 -5.14 15.28
CA GLY A 241 -3.72 -5.22 16.63
C GLY A 241 -2.67 -5.21 17.75
N LEU A 242 -1.57 -5.95 17.57
CA LEU A 242 -0.50 -6.08 18.58
C LEU A 242 0.79 -5.32 18.23
N GLY A 243 0.85 -4.66 17.07
CA GLY A 243 2.01 -3.89 16.64
C GLY A 243 3.26 -4.75 16.39
N LYS A 244 3.08 -6.05 16.10
CA LYS A 244 4.20 -6.92 15.74
C LYS A 244 4.68 -6.59 14.32
N PRO A 245 5.99 -6.67 14.05
CA PRO A 245 6.48 -6.37 12.72
C PRO A 245 6.12 -7.49 11.74
N ALA A 246 5.79 -7.14 10.49
CA ALA A 246 5.36 -8.13 9.52
C ALA A 246 6.48 -9.12 9.15
N TYR A 247 7.74 -8.67 9.08
CA TYR A 247 8.87 -9.56 8.77
C TYR A 247 9.00 -10.76 9.71
N SER A 248 8.67 -10.62 11.01
CA SER A 248 8.78 -11.77 11.93
C SER A 248 7.74 -12.84 11.63
N HIS A 249 6.56 -12.46 11.16
CA HIS A 249 5.56 -13.42 10.72
C HIS A 249 5.93 -14.02 9.36
N ILE A 250 6.44 -13.20 8.43
CA ILE A 250 6.90 -13.70 7.13
C ILE A 250 8.00 -14.76 7.27
N GLU A 251 8.86 -14.66 8.28
CA GLU A 251 10.00 -15.57 8.49
C GLU A 251 9.70 -16.78 9.40
N GLU A 252 8.69 -16.68 10.27
CA GLU A 252 8.46 -17.67 11.34
C GLU A 252 7.04 -18.26 11.36
N ASP A 253 6.08 -17.68 10.62
CA ASP A 253 4.66 -18.04 10.74
C ASP A 253 4.33 -19.34 10.00
N GLY A 254 3.63 -20.24 10.71
CA GLY A 254 3.19 -21.52 10.16
C GLY A 254 2.30 -21.37 8.95
N TRP A 255 1.40 -20.38 8.94
CA TRP A 255 0.48 -20.20 7.81
C TRP A 255 1.20 -19.87 6.51
N ILE A 256 2.32 -19.16 6.57
CA ILE A 256 3.12 -18.79 5.39
C ILE A 256 4.00 -19.95 4.92
N HIS A 257 4.38 -20.84 5.83
CA HIS A 257 5.33 -21.93 5.56
C HIS A 257 4.70 -23.33 5.48
N GLU A 258 3.42 -23.47 5.80
CA GLU A 258 2.68 -24.72 5.71
C GLU A 258 2.33 -25.04 4.25
N GLU A 259 2.99 -26.06 3.70
CA GLU A 259 2.94 -26.41 2.28
C GLU A 259 1.51 -26.73 1.80
N GLU A 260 0.76 -27.51 2.58
CA GLU A 260 -0.63 -27.92 2.27
C GLU A 260 -1.57 -26.70 2.29
N ALA A 261 -1.48 -25.86 3.33
CA ALA A 261 -2.25 -24.62 3.43
C ALA A 261 -1.94 -23.66 2.26
N GLN A 262 -0.68 -23.61 1.81
CA GLN A 262 -0.20 -22.70 0.76
C GLN A 262 -0.23 -23.25 -0.66
N GLU A 263 -0.80 -24.45 -0.89
CA GLU A 263 -0.99 -24.96 -2.25
C GLU A 263 -1.76 -23.93 -3.09
N PRO A 264 -1.25 -23.55 -4.29
CA PRO A 264 -1.89 -22.57 -5.15
C PRO A 264 -3.20 -23.10 -5.70
N GLY A 265 -4.21 -22.24 -5.75
CA GLY A 265 -5.51 -22.56 -6.34
C GLY A 265 -5.61 -22.09 -7.78
N ASP A 266 -6.59 -22.65 -8.49
CA ASP A 266 -7.03 -22.11 -9.77
C ASP A 266 -8.19 -21.14 -9.53
N MET A 267 -7.87 -19.84 -9.59
CA MET A 267 -8.84 -18.79 -9.31
C MET A 267 -9.91 -18.64 -10.39
N GLU A 268 -9.84 -19.35 -11.52
CA GLU A 268 -10.93 -19.36 -12.51
C GLU A 268 -12.09 -20.28 -12.12
N LYS A 269 -11.88 -21.21 -11.17
CA LYS A 269 -12.94 -22.09 -10.65
C LYS A 269 -13.99 -21.33 -9.84
N PRO A 270 -15.25 -21.81 -9.77
CA PRO A 270 -16.27 -21.21 -8.91
C PRO A 270 -15.79 -21.02 -7.47
N ILE A 271 -16.15 -19.91 -6.82
CA ILE A 271 -15.62 -19.56 -5.50
C ILE A 271 -15.91 -20.65 -4.45
N LEU A 272 -17.07 -21.30 -4.53
CA LEU A 272 -17.43 -22.38 -3.61
C LEU A 272 -16.53 -23.62 -3.76
N GLU A 273 -16.07 -23.93 -4.98
CA GLU A 273 -15.11 -25.01 -5.21
C GLU A 273 -13.74 -24.64 -4.63
N ILE A 274 -13.32 -23.37 -4.76
CA ILE A 274 -12.07 -22.88 -4.17
C ILE A 274 -12.12 -22.98 -2.65
N LEU A 275 -13.20 -22.49 -2.04
CA LEU A 275 -13.41 -22.57 -0.58
C LEU A 275 -13.39 -24.01 -0.09
N GLU A 276 -14.01 -24.94 -0.80
CA GLU A 276 -13.99 -26.37 -0.44
C GLU A 276 -12.57 -26.93 -0.35
N THR A 277 -11.65 -26.51 -1.24
CA THR A 277 -10.23 -26.95 -1.18
C THR A 277 -9.47 -26.46 0.05
N LYS A 278 -9.99 -25.46 0.76
CA LYS A 278 -9.35 -24.86 1.94
C LYS A 278 -10.18 -25.02 3.21
N ALA A 279 -11.33 -25.71 3.15
CA ALA A 279 -12.32 -25.82 4.22
C ALA A 279 -11.72 -26.21 5.57
N GLU A 280 -10.77 -27.14 5.58
CA GLU A 280 -10.13 -27.63 6.81
C GLU A 280 -9.39 -26.55 7.61
N PHE A 281 -9.02 -25.44 6.98
CA PHE A 281 -8.22 -24.37 7.60
C PHE A 281 -9.06 -23.19 8.11
N PHE A 282 -10.30 -23.00 7.63
CA PHE A 282 -11.15 -21.86 8.03
C PHE A 282 -12.54 -22.27 8.52
N ASP A 283 -13.09 -23.39 8.07
CA ASP A 283 -14.42 -23.86 8.44
C ASP A 283 -14.34 -24.88 9.58
N VAL A 284 -13.79 -24.44 10.72
CA VAL A 284 -13.54 -25.29 11.90
C VAL A 284 -14.83 -25.95 12.42
N ASP A 285 -15.96 -25.26 12.27
CA ASP A 285 -17.28 -25.75 12.70
C ASP A 285 -18.00 -26.61 11.63
N GLY A 286 -17.41 -26.77 10.44
CA GLY A 286 -17.98 -27.58 9.36
C GLY A 286 -19.33 -27.04 8.87
N ARG A 287 -19.48 -25.72 8.75
CA ARG A 287 -20.67 -25.04 8.24
C ARG A 287 -21.01 -25.47 6.82
N GLY A 288 -19.99 -25.66 5.99
CA GLY A 288 -20.11 -26.15 4.62
C GLY A 288 -20.73 -25.16 3.62
N ALA A 289 -20.74 -25.59 2.36
CA ALA A 289 -21.01 -24.74 1.19
C ALA A 289 -22.34 -23.98 1.20
N GLU A 290 -23.39 -24.53 1.81
CA GLU A 290 -24.71 -23.87 1.85
C GLU A 290 -24.69 -22.63 2.76
N LEU A 291 -23.94 -22.67 3.85
CA LEU A 291 -23.80 -21.54 4.75
C LEU A 291 -22.83 -20.51 4.18
N TRP A 292 -21.73 -20.93 3.54
CA TRP A 292 -20.85 -20.01 2.81
C TRP A 292 -21.58 -19.28 1.69
N ARG A 293 -22.50 -19.97 0.99
CA ARG A 293 -23.37 -19.34 -0.03
C ARG A 293 -24.21 -18.21 0.55
N GLN A 294 -24.78 -18.40 1.75
CA GLN A 294 -25.56 -17.37 2.43
C GLN A 294 -24.70 -16.17 2.84
N ASP A 295 -23.47 -16.43 3.31
CA ASP A 295 -22.53 -15.35 3.66
C ASP A 295 -22.13 -14.56 2.41
N ILE A 296 -21.75 -15.22 1.32
CA ILE A 296 -21.40 -14.58 0.04
C ILE A 296 -22.54 -13.72 -0.47
N GLU A 297 -23.78 -14.23 -0.46
CA GLU A 297 -24.95 -13.45 -0.88
C GLU A 297 -25.21 -12.25 0.04
N SER A 298 -24.87 -12.35 1.33
CA SER A 298 -24.95 -11.23 2.26
C SER A 298 -23.87 -10.17 2.00
N TYR A 299 -22.68 -10.56 1.52
CA TYR A 299 -21.56 -9.63 1.29
C TYR A 299 -21.54 -9.04 -0.10
N ALA A 300 -21.92 -9.83 -1.10
CA ALA A 300 -21.91 -9.47 -2.51
C ALA A 300 -23.18 -10.03 -3.19
N PRO A 301 -24.35 -9.39 -2.98
CA PRO A 301 -25.61 -9.85 -3.55
C PRO A 301 -25.53 -10.05 -5.06
N GLY A 302 -26.10 -11.15 -5.55
CA GLY A 302 -26.11 -11.52 -6.97
C GLY A 302 -24.77 -11.96 -7.55
N TYR A 303 -23.68 -12.00 -6.77
CA TYR A 303 -22.37 -12.43 -7.24
C TYR A 303 -22.41 -13.87 -7.75
N LEU A 304 -23.00 -14.79 -6.99
CA LEU A 304 -22.98 -16.22 -7.32
C LEU A 304 -23.77 -16.54 -8.60
N GLU A 305 -24.91 -15.87 -8.82
CA GLU A 305 -25.66 -16.00 -10.07
C GLU A 305 -24.83 -15.51 -11.27
N MET A 306 -24.12 -14.39 -11.11
CA MET A 306 -23.26 -13.85 -12.16
C MET A 306 -22.04 -14.74 -12.43
N GLU A 307 -21.42 -15.28 -11.38
CA GLU A 307 -20.30 -16.21 -11.48
C GLU A 307 -20.71 -17.49 -12.20
N GLU A 308 -21.86 -18.08 -11.84
CA GLU A 308 -22.40 -19.27 -12.48
C GLU A 308 -22.70 -19.02 -13.97
N ALA A 309 -23.37 -17.92 -14.30
CA ALA A 309 -23.65 -17.53 -15.68
C ALA A 309 -22.38 -17.27 -16.50
N GLY A 310 -21.31 -16.79 -15.84
CA GLY A 310 -19.99 -16.55 -16.41
C GLY A 310 -19.08 -17.78 -16.46
N GLY A 311 -19.56 -18.96 -16.06
CA GLY A 311 -18.77 -20.19 -16.05
C GLY A 311 -17.61 -20.16 -15.05
N GLY A 312 -17.84 -19.54 -13.88
CA GLY A 312 -16.83 -19.31 -12.86
C GLY A 312 -16.32 -17.87 -12.81
N MET A 313 -16.75 -16.96 -13.70
CA MET A 313 -16.14 -15.63 -13.83
C MET A 313 -17.17 -14.49 -13.88
N ALA A 314 -17.29 -13.73 -12.78
CA ALA A 314 -18.15 -12.55 -12.68
C ALA A 314 -17.44 -11.26 -13.17
N VAL A 315 -17.24 -11.16 -14.49
CA VAL A 315 -16.37 -10.13 -15.13
C VAL A 315 -16.85 -8.69 -15.03
N ASP A 316 -18.15 -8.47 -14.77
CA ASP A 316 -18.78 -7.15 -14.69
C ASP A 316 -19.47 -6.93 -13.32
N TYR A 317 -19.07 -7.68 -12.29
CA TYR A 317 -19.63 -7.49 -10.95
C TYR A 317 -19.32 -6.07 -10.44
N ASP A 318 -20.35 -5.32 -10.05
CA ASP A 318 -20.16 -3.96 -9.55
C ASP A 318 -19.63 -4.01 -8.11
N HIS A 319 -18.40 -3.53 -7.94
CA HIS A 319 -17.70 -3.53 -6.66
C HIS A 319 -18.32 -2.58 -5.63
N ALA A 320 -19.25 -1.69 -6.04
CA ALA A 320 -20.06 -0.87 -5.14
C ALA A 320 -21.18 -1.66 -4.44
N ASN A 321 -21.47 -2.89 -4.88
CA ASN A 321 -22.46 -3.77 -4.24
C ASN A 321 -21.88 -4.60 -3.08
N PHE A 322 -20.57 -4.53 -2.84
CA PHE A 322 -19.99 -5.13 -1.65
C PHE A 322 -20.55 -4.45 -0.40
N ARG A 323 -20.84 -5.25 0.63
CA ARG A 323 -21.20 -4.75 1.95
C ARG A 323 -20.01 -3.97 2.53
N GLU A 324 -20.24 -2.68 2.77
CA GLU A 324 -19.41 -1.84 3.63
C GLU A 324 -19.90 -2.08 5.08
N ASP A 325 -18.99 -2.45 5.98
CA ASP A 325 -19.33 -2.77 7.38
C ASP A 325 -19.72 -1.54 8.21
#